data_AF-A0A4R2ZK34-F1
#
_entry.id   AF-A0A4R2ZK34-F1
#
_cell.length_a   1.000
_cell.length_b   1.000
_cell.length_c   1.000
_cell.angle_alpha   90.00
_cell.angle_beta   90.00
_cell.angle_gamma   90.00
#
_symmetry.space_group_name_H-M   'P 1'
#
loop_
_entity.id
_entity.type
_entity.pdbx_description
1 polymer ?
#
loop_
_entity_poly.entity_id
_entity_poly.type
_entity_poly.pdbx_seq_one_letter_code
_entity_poly.pdbx_strand_id
1 'polypeptide(L)'
;MIVTSTNTIEGREVLRYFDPISATAVIGANALSEIGASFVDFFGGRSRNYENKLQELYKSVVESLKQNARSYRADAVIGFSVNIDELSGKGTQMFMITAIGTPVLLNEIKHIQAEAVGGDIDGSVIKNKVKASLIIERYTGIYSMDNATAEFIATSRLTEFVPLLFKAMNETGEDQVFKDRQATLFRYFDFLDKDQAIAILYGQLLSEDLTGAQFKIINKAISSSSLIDYDQVVKLLSGSLLAKKAALKVLTLDKDWYSAQDIVYLQTWKGEGLVQLFPEVVTVKESKGMFSSSKEVWECLCGYSNDLDATACSSCTKDKRGFGTEELKPEAVQKLINRRLVVIEGV
;
A
#
# COMPACT_ATOMS: atom_id res chain seq x y z
N MET A 1 11.79 -7.04 -1.36
CA MET A 1 12.35 -8.40 -1.42
C MET A 1 13.85 -8.35 -1.19
N ILE A 2 14.31 -9.02 -0.14
CA ILE A 2 15.74 -9.16 0.19
C ILE A 2 16.37 -10.16 -0.79
N VAL A 3 17.58 -9.91 -1.25
CA VAL A 3 18.37 -10.86 -2.03
C VAL A 3 19.76 -10.88 -1.42
N THR A 4 20.24 -12.05 -0.99
CA THR A 4 21.52 -12.18 -0.30
C THR A 4 22.31 -13.38 -0.82
N SER A 5 23.64 -13.22 -0.89
CA SER A 5 24.55 -14.32 -1.20
C SER A 5 24.75 -15.29 -0.03
N THR A 6 24.32 -14.91 1.18
CA THR A 6 24.32 -15.78 2.36
C THR A 6 23.18 -16.80 2.30
N ASN A 7 23.34 -17.93 3.00
CA ASN A 7 22.31 -18.97 3.08
C ASN A 7 21.24 -18.69 4.16
N THR A 8 21.44 -17.65 4.98
CA THR A 8 20.57 -17.27 6.09
C THR A 8 20.45 -15.75 6.14
N ILE A 9 19.36 -15.26 6.76
CA ILE A 9 19.14 -13.84 7.04
C ILE A 9 19.07 -13.71 8.56
N GLU A 10 19.99 -12.98 9.18
CA GLU A 10 20.02 -12.83 10.63
C GLU A 10 18.71 -12.21 11.16
N GLY A 11 18.19 -12.75 12.26
CA GLY A 11 16.95 -12.29 12.88
C GLY A 11 15.66 -12.70 12.14
N ARG A 12 15.75 -13.50 11.07
CA ARG A 12 14.60 -14.05 10.34
C ARG A 12 14.77 -15.56 10.14
N GLU A 13 13.81 -16.34 10.59
CA GLU A 13 13.78 -17.78 10.32
C GLU A 13 13.13 -18.04 8.96
N VAL A 14 13.64 -19.01 8.20
CA VAL A 14 13.01 -19.46 6.96
C VAL A 14 11.88 -20.42 7.30
N LEU A 15 10.63 -20.04 7.01
CA LEU A 15 9.45 -20.88 7.19
C LEU A 15 9.28 -21.88 6.05
N ARG A 16 9.68 -21.51 4.83
CA ARG A 16 9.55 -22.35 3.65
C ARG A 16 10.63 -22.04 2.64
N TYR A 17 11.18 -23.10 2.05
CA TYR A 17 12.06 -23.04 0.89
C TYR A 17 11.25 -23.36 -0.37
N PHE A 18 11.44 -22.58 -1.43
CA PHE A 18 10.92 -22.88 -2.77
C PHE A 18 12.03 -23.46 -3.65
N ASP A 19 11.65 -23.97 -4.83
CA ASP A 19 12.64 -24.48 -5.78
C ASP A 19 13.60 -23.36 -6.22
N PRO A 20 14.90 -23.67 -6.40
CA PRO A 20 15.86 -22.70 -6.91
C PRO A 20 15.42 -22.13 -8.25
N ILE A 21 15.57 -20.82 -8.40
CA ILE A 21 15.24 -20.10 -9.62
C ILE A 21 16.50 -19.54 -10.27
N SER A 22 16.44 -19.31 -11.58
CA SER A 22 17.50 -18.66 -12.34
C SER A 22 16.96 -17.52 -13.19
N ALA A 23 17.85 -16.59 -13.53
CA ALA A 23 17.61 -15.52 -14.48
C ALA A 23 18.88 -15.30 -15.31
N THR A 24 18.73 -15.19 -16.63
CA THR A 24 19.86 -15.06 -17.55
C THR A 24 19.66 -13.85 -18.45
N ALA A 25 20.74 -13.10 -18.68
CA ALA A 25 20.79 -12.06 -19.70
C ALA A 25 22.02 -12.26 -20.60
N VAL A 26 21.90 -11.91 -21.88
CA VAL A 26 22.97 -12.09 -22.88
C VAL A 26 23.29 -10.74 -23.51
N ILE A 27 24.58 -10.43 -23.66
CA ILE A 27 25.07 -9.28 -24.39
C ILE A 27 25.87 -9.71 -25.62
N GLY A 28 25.53 -9.16 -26.78
CA GLY A 28 26.19 -9.45 -28.05
C GLY A 28 27.45 -8.62 -28.29
N ALA A 29 28.33 -9.13 -29.16
CA ALA A 29 29.61 -8.49 -29.53
C ALA A 29 29.46 -7.02 -29.95
N ASN A 30 28.39 -6.70 -30.68
CA ASN A 30 28.16 -5.35 -31.20
C ASN A 30 27.93 -4.29 -30.10
N ALA A 31 27.35 -4.69 -28.96
CA ALA A 31 27.15 -3.80 -27.81
C ALA A 31 28.44 -3.60 -26.99
N LEU A 32 29.44 -4.49 -27.16
CA LEU A 32 30.76 -4.39 -26.54
C LEU A 32 31.79 -3.73 -27.47
N SER A 33 31.64 -3.82 -28.79
CA SER A 33 32.51 -3.13 -29.76
C SER A 33 32.38 -1.61 -29.67
N GLU A 34 31.21 -1.08 -29.30
CA GLU A 34 31.01 0.36 -29.01
C GLU A 34 31.80 0.82 -27.77
N ILE A 35 32.17 -0.11 -26.88
CA ILE A 35 32.97 0.14 -25.68
C ILE A 35 34.48 0.10 -26.01
N GLY A 36 34.87 -0.64 -27.04
CA GLY A 36 36.27 -0.84 -27.48
C GLY A 36 36.89 0.33 -28.26
N ALA A 37 36.09 1.28 -28.77
CA ALA A 37 36.60 2.39 -29.56
C ALA A 37 37.17 3.57 -28.73
N SER A 38 37.02 3.57 -27.39
CA SER A 38 37.37 4.73 -26.56
C SER A 38 38.47 4.51 -25.51
N PHE A 39 39.00 3.31 -25.26
CA PHE A 39 40.19 3.17 -24.41
C PHE A 39 40.93 1.86 -24.71
N VAL A 40 41.78 1.90 -25.73
CA VAL A 40 43.07 1.21 -25.67
C VAL A 40 44.00 2.23 -25.05
N ASP A 41 44.30 2.07 -23.76
CA ASP A 41 45.61 2.44 -23.21
C ASP A 41 45.76 1.91 -21.76
N PHE A 42 46.72 0.99 -21.61
CA PHE A 42 47.75 1.01 -20.57
C PHE A 42 47.34 0.59 -19.12
N PHE A 43 47.58 -0.69 -18.77
CA PHE A 43 47.68 -1.26 -17.42
C PHE A 43 46.47 -1.10 -16.47
N GLY A 44 45.57 -2.10 -16.41
CA GLY A 44 44.68 -2.32 -15.26
C GLY A 44 43.63 -1.24 -14.97
N GLY A 45 43.37 -0.34 -15.93
CA GLY A 45 42.41 0.75 -15.79
C GLY A 45 40.94 0.30 -15.87
N ARG A 46 40.11 0.87 -14.99
CA ARG A 46 38.65 0.67 -14.94
C ARG A 46 37.97 1.31 -16.16
N SER A 47 37.43 0.50 -17.07
CA SER A 47 36.58 1.00 -18.15
C SER A 47 35.18 1.30 -17.62
N ARG A 48 34.90 2.58 -17.34
CA ARG A 48 33.58 3.01 -16.81
C ARG A 48 32.42 2.54 -17.70
N ASN A 49 32.59 2.55 -19.01
CA ASN A 49 31.52 2.15 -19.94
C ASN A 49 31.27 0.62 -19.88
N TYR A 50 32.35 -0.17 -19.80
CA TYR A 50 32.25 -1.63 -19.62
C TYR A 50 31.62 -1.98 -18.26
N GLU A 51 32.07 -1.34 -17.17
CA GLU A 51 31.52 -1.52 -15.83
C GLU A 51 30.04 -1.14 -15.77
N ASN A 52 29.65 -0.02 -16.39
CA ASN A 52 28.25 0.43 -16.44
C ASN A 52 27.35 -0.60 -17.14
N LYS A 53 27.81 -1.20 -18.24
CA LYS A 53 27.02 -2.18 -18.99
C LYS A 53 26.88 -3.50 -18.24
N LEU A 54 27.95 -3.99 -17.60
CA LEU A 54 27.87 -5.14 -16.72
C LEU A 54 26.96 -4.90 -15.51
N GLN A 55 26.99 -3.69 -14.94
CA GLN A 55 26.08 -3.29 -13.86
C GLN A 55 24.61 -3.25 -14.31
N GLU A 56 24.34 -2.79 -15.53
CA GLU A 56 22.99 -2.80 -16.11
C GLU A 56 22.46 -4.23 -16.27
N LEU A 57 23.29 -5.12 -16.81
CA LEU A 57 22.96 -6.54 -16.95
C LEU A 57 22.73 -7.21 -15.59
N TYR A 58 23.61 -6.94 -14.62
CA TYR A 58 23.46 -7.44 -13.25
C TYR A 58 22.12 -6.99 -12.63
N LYS A 59 21.76 -5.71 -12.77
CA LYS A 59 20.47 -5.20 -12.30
C LYS A 59 19.30 -5.88 -13.00
N SER A 60 19.40 -6.11 -14.31
CA SER A 60 18.37 -6.77 -15.11
C SER A 60 18.13 -8.21 -14.64
N VAL A 61 19.19 -9.01 -14.45
CA VAL A 61 19.03 -10.39 -13.95
C VAL A 61 18.54 -10.45 -12.52
N VAL A 62 18.99 -9.55 -11.64
CA VAL A 62 18.50 -9.47 -10.25
C VAL A 62 17.02 -9.12 -10.22
N GLU A 63 16.56 -8.17 -11.05
CA GLU A 63 15.14 -7.81 -11.07
C GLU A 63 14.28 -8.93 -11.65
N SER A 64 14.76 -9.62 -12.68
CA SER A 64 14.09 -10.80 -13.24
C SER A 64 13.99 -11.94 -12.22
N LEU A 65 15.07 -12.19 -11.48
CA LEU A 65 15.10 -13.16 -10.39
C LEU A 65 14.11 -12.79 -9.27
N LYS A 66 14.04 -11.50 -8.90
CA LYS A 66 13.05 -11.00 -7.92
C LYS A 66 11.63 -11.17 -8.42
N GLN A 67 11.35 -10.88 -9.68
CA GLN A 67 10.03 -11.08 -10.28
C GLN A 67 9.62 -12.56 -10.25
N ASN A 68 10.55 -13.47 -10.58
CA ASN A 68 10.33 -14.90 -10.44
C ASN A 68 10.08 -15.29 -8.97
N ALA A 69 10.88 -14.82 -8.02
CA ALA A 69 10.64 -15.09 -6.60
C ALA A 69 9.29 -14.54 -6.09
N ARG A 70 8.83 -13.41 -6.64
CA ARG A 70 7.51 -12.85 -6.33
C ARG A 70 6.37 -13.77 -6.78
N SER A 71 6.53 -14.54 -7.86
CA SER A 71 5.49 -15.49 -8.30
C SER A 71 5.30 -16.63 -7.29
N TYR A 72 6.35 -17.00 -6.55
CA TYR A 72 6.29 -17.91 -5.41
C TYR A 72 5.80 -17.26 -4.11
N ARG A 73 5.54 -15.94 -4.12
CA ARG A 73 5.32 -15.11 -2.93
C ARG A 73 6.40 -15.30 -1.85
N ALA A 74 7.65 -15.45 -2.29
CA ALA A 74 8.79 -15.44 -1.38
C ALA A 74 9.02 -14.03 -0.80
N ASP A 75 9.54 -13.94 0.41
CA ASP A 75 9.94 -12.68 1.05
C ASP A 75 11.36 -12.28 0.66
N ALA A 76 12.20 -13.29 0.42
CA ALA A 76 13.61 -13.14 0.12
C ALA A 76 14.12 -14.22 -0.84
N VAL A 77 15.32 -13.97 -1.38
CA VAL A 77 16.13 -14.98 -2.08
C VAL A 77 17.46 -15.10 -1.35
N ILE A 78 17.81 -16.31 -0.94
CA ILE A 78 19.07 -16.65 -0.27
C ILE A 78 19.97 -17.47 -1.21
N GLY A 79 21.25 -17.58 -0.87
CA GLY A 79 22.23 -18.31 -1.67
C GLY A 79 22.38 -17.73 -3.08
N PHE A 80 22.20 -16.40 -3.20
CA PHE A 80 22.28 -15.70 -4.47
C PHE A 80 23.71 -15.78 -5.02
N SER A 81 23.84 -16.26 -6.25
CA SER A 81 25.10 -16.33 -6.98
C SER A 81 24.93 -15.83 -8.40
N VAL A 82 25.99 -15.26 -8.96
CA VAL A 82 26.04 -14.77 -10.33
C VAL A 82 27.29 -15.30 -11.01
N ASN A 83 27.08 -15.91 -12.16
CA ASN A 83 28.14 -16.36 -13.05
C ASN A 83 28.11 -15.53 -14.33
N ILE A 84 29.28 -15.21 -14.86
CA ILE A 84 29.46 -14.56 -16.15
C ILE A 84 30.27 -15.50 -17.04
N ASP A 85 29.67 -15.94 -18.13
CA ASP A 85 30.26 -16.88 -19.08
C ASP A 85 30.46 -16.19 -20.43
N GLU A 86 31.58 -16.47 -21.09
CA GLU A 86 31.81 -16.06 -22.47
C GLU A 86 31.34 -17.16 -23.43
N LEU A 87 30.46 -16.80 -24.36
CA LEU A 87 30.01 -17.64 -25.47
C LEU A 87 30.68 -17.15 -26.75
N SER A 88 31.68 -17.90 -27.22
CA SER A 88 32.40 -17.58 -28.46
C SER A 88 32.03 -18.54 -29.60
N GLY A 89 31.66 -17.99 -30.75
CA GLY A 89 31.33 -18.77 -31.94
C GLY A 89 31.24 -17.93 -33.22
N LYS A 90 31.77 -18.45 -34.34
CA LYS A 90 31.72 -17.82 -35.67
C LYS A 90 32.15 -16.33 -35.70
N GLY A 91 33.16 -15.96 -34.91
CA GLY A 91 33.70 -14.60 -34.86
C GLY A 91 32.87 -13.58 -34.08
N THR A 92 31.81 -14.02 -33.38
CA THR A 92 31.02 -13.18 -32.46
C THR A 92 31.31 -13.59 -31.01
N GLN A 93 31.73 -12.64 -30.18
CA GLN A 93 31.85 -12.83 -28.72
C GLN A 93 30.57 -12.38 -28.04
N MET A 94 29.94 -13.24 -27.25
CA MET A 94 28.79 -12.88 -26.42
C MET A 94 29.13 -13.16 -24.96
N PHE A 95 28.59 -12.36 -24.04
CA PHE A 95 28.67 -12.67 -22.62
C PHE A 95 27.28 -13.00 -22.10
N MET A 96 27.20 -14.08 -21.34
CA MET A 96 26.00 -14.52 -20.65
C MET A 96 26.20 -14.27 -19.16
N ILE A 97 25.27 -13.58 -18.54
CA ILE A 97 25.20 -13.47 -17.08
C ILE A 97 24.05 -14.32 -16.59
N THR A 98 24.31 -15.22 -15.65
CA THR A 98 23.31 -16.10 -15.05
C THR A 98 23.31 -15.89 -13.55
N ALA A 99 22.16 -15.48 -13.02
CA ALA A 99 21.90 -15.38 -11.60
C ALA A 99 21.09 -16.59 -11.15
N ILE A 100 21.42 -17.14 -9.98
CA ILE A 100 20.67 -18.22 -9.33
C ILE A 100 20.43 -17.88 -7.87
N GLY A 101 19.36 -18.42 -7.28
CA GLY A 101 19.10 -18.32 -5.85
C GLY A 101 17.88 -19.12 -5.42
N THR A 102 17.71 -19.30 -4.12
CA THR A 102 16.58 -20.03 -3.54
C THR A 102 15.58 -19.03 -2.94
N PRO A 103 14.37 -18.91 -3.49
CA PRO A 103 13.33 -18.11 -2.88
C PRO A 103 12.90 -18.74 -1.55
N VAL A 104 12.65 -17.90 -0.54
CA VAL A 104 12.24 -18.33 0.79
C VAL A 104 11.10 -17.48 1.34
N LEU A 105 10.20 -18.12 2.07
CA LEU A 105 9.24 -17.45 2.95
C LEU A 105 9.91 -17.29 4.32
N LEU A 106 9.90 -16.08 4.86
CA LEU A 106 10.48 -15.78 6.17
C LEU A 106 9.38 -15.72 7.21
N ASN A 107 9.72 -15.98 8.46
CA ASN A 107 8.83 -15.65 9.55
C ASN A 107 8.61 -14.14 9.62
N GLU A 108 7.45 -13.73 10.11
CA GLU A 108 7.21 -12.33 10.43
C GLU A 108 8.28 -11.87 11.41
N ILE A 109 8.76 -10.64 11.22
CA ILE A 109 9.61 -10.01 12.22
C ILE A 109 8.73 -9.86 13.46
N LYS A 110 8.90 -10.74 14.45
CA LYS A 110 8.62 -10.33 15.83
C LYS A 110 9.51 -9.13 16.02
N HIS A 111 8.86 -7.96 16.10
CA HIS A 111 9.48 -6.66 16.27
C HIS A 111 10.82 -6.83 16.98
N ILE A 112 11.92 -6.44 16.33
CA ILE A 112 12.99 -5.84 17.12
C ILE A 112 12.35 -4.56 17.61
N GLN A 113 11.59 -4.67 18.70
CA GLN A 113 11.50 -3.55 19.63
C GLN A 113 12.97 -3.19 19.85
N ALA A 114 13.30 -1.90 19.78
CA ALA A 114 14.56 -1.43 20.32
C ALA A 114 14.53 -1.68 21.84
N GLU A 115 14.48 -2.94 22.25
CA GLU A 115 14.68 -3.37 23.61
C GLU A 115 16.18 -3.27 23.81
N ALA A 116 16.53 -2.37 24.73
CA ALA A 116 17.89 -2.13 25.14
C ALA A 116 18.58 -3.47 25.40
N VAL A 117 19.58 -3.81 24.58
CA VAL A 117 20.40 -4.98 24.82
C VAL A 117 21.32 -4.64 25.98
N GLY A 118 20.95 -5.06 27.20
CA GLY A 118 21.71 -4.76 28.42
C GLY A 118 21.51 -3.35 29.00
N GLY A 119 20.46 -2.63 28.59
CA GLY A 119 20.18 -1.26 29.08
C GLY A 119 20.82 -0.14 28.26
N ASP A 120 21.67 -0.47 27.28
CA ASP A 120 22.24 0.50 26.35
C ASP A 120 21.27 0.81 25.20
N ILE A 121 21.17 2.08 24.84
CA ILE A 121 20.35 2.57 23.73
C ILE A 121 21.24 2.77 22.50
N ASP A 122 20.84 2.20 21.36
CA ASP A 122 21.53 2.41 20.08
C ASP A 122 21.52 3.91 19.70
N GLY A 123 22.71 4.50 19.53
CA GLY A 123 22.87 5.90 19.18
C GLY A 123 22.23 6.30 17.84
N SER A 124 22.04 5.35 16.92
CA SER A 124 21.32 5.59 15.66
C SER A 124 19.83 5.83 15.88
N VAL A 125 19.22 5.15 16.87
CA VAL A 125 17.82 5.37 17.28
C VAL A 125 17.67 6.77 17.86
N ILE A 126 18.58 7.19 18.74
CA ILE A 126 18.59 8.55 19.29
C ILE A 126 18.75 9.59 18.18
N LYS A 127 19.72 9.41 17.29
CA LYS A 127 19.94 10.32 16.15
C LYS A 127 18.69 10.47 15.28
N ASN A 128 18.01 9.37 14.98
CA ASN A 128 16.79 9.38 14.17
C ASN A 128 15.62 10.05 14.89
N LYS A 129 15.43 9.78 16.19
CA LYS A 129 14.40 10.45 17.01
C LYS A 129 14.65 11.95 17.17
N VAL A 130 15.89 12.37 17.40
CA VAL A 130 16.26 13.79 17.45
C VAL A 130 16.00 14.46 16.09
N LYS A 131 16.39 13.82 14.99
CA LYS A 131 16.11 14.35 13.65
C LYS A 131 14.59 14.46 13.39
N ALA A 132 13.80 13.47 13.82
CA ALA A 132 12.35 13.54 13.73
C ALA A 132 11.76 14.70 14.54
N SER A 133 12.20 14.89 15.79
CA SER A 133 11.79 16.03 16.64
C SER A 133 12.04 17.36 15.95
N LEU A 134 13.26 17.58 15.44
CA LEU A 134 13.64 18.82 14.75
C LEU A 134 12.79 19.08 13.50
N ILE A 135 12.45 18.02 12.74
CA ILE A 135 11.59 18.13 11.56
C ILE A 135 10.15 18.48 11.98
N ILE A 136 9.61 17.83 13.00
CA ILE A 136 8.25 18.07 13.50
C ILE A 136 8.12 19.48 14.09
N GLU A 137 9.15 19.99 14.77
CA GLU A 137 9.20 21.35 15.30
C GLU A 137 9.28 22.40 14.18
N ARG A 138 10.07 22.12 13.13
CA ARG A 138 10.32 23.06 12.04
C ARG A 138 9.19 23.13 11.03
N TYR A 139 8.60 22.00 10.69
CA TYR A 139 7.65 21.89 9.58
C TYR A 139 6.25 21.64 10.11
N THR A 140 5.34 22.49 9.69
CA THR A 140 3.95 22.48 10.14
C THR A 140 2.98 21.98 9.07
N GLY A 141 3.48 21.66 7.87
CA GLY A 141 2.66 21.40 6.69
C GLY A 141 3.45 21.13 5.41
N ILE A 142 2.76 20.77 4.33
CA ILE A 142 3.32 20.44 3.01
C ILE A 142 4.09 21.62 2.43
N TYR A 143 3.54 22.84 2.51
CA TYR A 143 4.18 24.03 1.95
C TYR A 143 5.48 24.42 2.66
N SER A 144 5.59 24.10 3.95
CA SER A 144 6.76 24.49 4.75
C SER A 144 7.98 23.61 4.46
N MET A 145 7.82 22.38 3.97
CA MET A 145 8.92 21.41 3.81
C MET A 145 9.49 21.38 2.40
N ASP A 146 10.76 21.00 2.27
CA ASP A 146 11.38 20.73 0.98
C ASP A 146 11.20 19.26 0.55
N ASN A 147 11.54 18.96 -0.70
CA ASN A 147 11.35 17.62 -1.27
C ASN A 147 12.25 16.56 -0.61
N ALA A 148 13.45 16.96 -0.15
CA ALA A 148 14.36 16.03 0.53
C ALA A 148 13.82 15.62 1.91
N THR A 149 13.19 16.56 2.62
CA THR A 149 12.52 16.31 3.89
C THR A 149 11.30 15.42 3.68
N ALA A 150 10.50 15.68 2.64
CA ALA A 150 9.35 14.83 2.31
C ALA A 150 9.78 13.37 2.01
N GLU A 151 10.83 13.17 1.21
CA GLU A 151 11.37 11.84 0.92
C GLU A 151 11.93 11.15 2.17
N PHE A 152 12.62 11.91 3.03
CA PHE A 152 13.11 11.38 4.31
C PHE A 152 11.95 10.92 5.20
N ILE A 153 10.91 11.73 5.36
CA ILE A 153 9.73 11.36 6.15
C ILE A 153 9.13 10.07 5.58
N ALA A 154 8.85 10.05 4.27
CA ALA A 154 8.22 8.92 3.59
C ALA A 154 9.00 7.60 3.72
N THR A 155 10.33 7.65 3.81
CA THR A 155 11.17 6.44 3.86
C THR A 155 11.71 6.10 5.26
N SER A 156 11.46 6.96 6.26
CA SER A 156 12.07 6.88 7.59
C SER A 156 11.63 5.69 8.45
N ARG A 157 10.41 5.18 8.22
CA ARG A 157 9.70 4.20 9.08
C ARG A 157 9.43 4.68 10.52
N LEU A 158 9.55 5.98 10.79
CA LEU A 158 9.37 6.56 12.11
C LEU A 158 7.92 6.99 12.33
N THR A 159 7.24 6.42 13.34
CA THR A 159 5.84 6.71 13.67
C THR A 159 5.62 8.15 14.19
N GLU A 160 6.69 8.84 14.59
CA GLU A 160 6.65 10.21 15.08
C GLU A 160 6.13 11.20 14.04
N PHE A 161 6.22 10.89 12.75
CA PHE A 161 5.71 11.77 11.68
C PHE A 161 4.21 11.68 11.44
N VAL A 162 3.52 10.72 12.06
CA VAL A 162 2.08 10.50 11.88
C VAL A 162 1.23 11.77 12.09
N PRO A 163 1.43 12.57 13.16
CA PRO A 163 0.67 13.81 13.35
C PRO A 163 0.92 14.83 12.24
N LEU A 164 2.16 14.96 11.77
CA LEU A 164 2.52 15.87 10.68
C LEU A 164 1.87 15.42 9.36
N LEU A 165 1.82 14.11 9.10
CA LEU A 165 1.16 13.55 7.92
C LEU A 165 -0.35 13.83 7.93
N PHE A 166 -1.03 13.59 9.05
CA PHE A 166 -2.47 13.89 9.14
C PHE A 166 -2.78 15.37 9.05
N LYS A 167 -1.89 16.23 9.56
CA LYS A 167 -2.01 17.67 9.33
C LYS A 167 -1.87 18.01 7.84
N ALA A 168 -0.85 17.46 7.18
CA ALA A 168 -0.61 17.60 5.75
C ALA A 168 -1.78 17.08 4.89
N MET A 169 -2.52 16.06 5.35
CA MET A 169 -3.71 15.53 4.68
C MET A 169 -4.89 16.49 4.62
N ASN A 170 -4.95 17.43 5.56
CA ASN A 170 -6.00 18.45 5.61
C ASN A 170 -5.65 19.69 4.78
N GLU A 171 -4.44 19.77 4.24
CA GLU A 171 -4.02 20.86 3.37
C GLU A 171 -4.49 20.63 1.93
N THR A 172 -4.79 21.74 1.25
CA THR A 172 -5.19 21.75 -0.16
C THR A 172 -4.26 22.65 -0.94
N GLY A 173 -3.76 22.15 -2.07
CA GLY A 173 -2.94 22.90 -3.00
C GLY A 173 -3.17 22.41 -4.42
N GLU A 174 -3.19 23.35 -5.36
CA GLU A 174 -3.46 23.04 -6.77
C GLU A 174 -2.19 22.93 -7.62
N ASP A 175 -1.09 23.53 -7.13
CA ASP A 175 0.19 23.54 -7.83
C ASP A 175 0.83 22.14 -7.88
N GLN A 176 1.63 21.91 -8.91
CA GLN A 176 2.23 20.60 -9.15
C GLN A 176 3.19 20.20 -8.03
N VAL A 177 3.91 21.17 -7.44
CA VAL A 177 4.87 20.92 -6.36
C VAL A 177 4.17 20.39 -5.13
N PHE A 178 3.03 20.97 -4.76
CA PHE A 178 2.18 20.47 -3.69
C PHE A 178 1.71 19.04 -3.95
N LYS A 179 1.19 18.76 -5.16
CA LYS A 179 0.68 17.43 -5.52
C LYS A 179 1.77 16.37 -5.49
N ASP A 180 2.96 16.68 -6.00
CA ASP A 180 4.11 15.78 -6.01
C ASP A 180 4.57 15.47 -4.58
N ARG A 181 4.68 16.51 -3.74
CA ARG A 181 5.08 16.35 -2.34
C ARG A 181 4.06 15.59 -1.51
N GLN A 182 2.78 15.84 -1.74
CA GLN A 182 1.69 15.10 -1.12
C GLN A 182 1.75 13.62 -1.51
N ALA A 183 1.97 13.33 -2.79
CA ALA A 183 2.17 11.96 -3.27
C ALA A 183 3.39 11.28 -2.61
N THR A 184 4.51 11.98 -2.48
CA THR A 184 5.70 11.46 -1.77
C THR A 184 5.39 11.17 -0.31
N LEU A 185 4.79 12.10 0.42
CA LEU A 185 4.48 11.93 1.84
C LEU A 185 3.58 10.72 2.09
N PHE A 186 2.61 10.45 1.23
CA PHE A 186 1.70 9.32 1.44
C PHE A 186 2.27 7.96 1.09
N ARG A 187 3.44 7.90 0.42
CA ARG A 187 4.24 6.67 0.34
C ARG A 187 4.77 6.24 1.71
N TYR A 188 4.71 7.10 2.72
CA TYR A 188 5.08 6.76 4.10
C TYR A 188 4.50 5.44 4.59
N PHE A 189 3.23 5.18 4.31
CA PHE A 189 2.57 3.94 4.72
C PHE A 189 3.06 2.70 3.96
N ASP A 190 3.69 2.87 2.80
CA ASP A 190 4.34 1.76 2.06
C ASP A 190 5.63 1.29 2.76
N PHE A 191 6.26 2.15 3.55
CA PHE A 191 7.53 1.86 4.22
C PHE A 191 7.38 1.53 5.71
N LEU A 192 6.23 1.85 6.31
CA LEU A 192 5.91 1.43 7.67
C LEU A 192 5.73 -0.09 7.77
N ASP A 193 5.91 -0.59 8.98
CA ASP A 193 5.44 -1.94 9.31
C ASP A 193 3.93 -2.06 9.03
N LYS A 194 3.52 -3.21 8.50
CA LYS A 194 2.16 -3.42 8.02
C LYS A 194 1.13 -3.26 9.15
N ASP A 195 1.43 -3.80 10.33
CA ASP A 195 0.52 -3.76 11.47
C ASP A 195 0.40 -2.34 12.02
N GLN A 196 1.52 -1.60 12.03
CA GLN A 196 1.52 -0.18 12.38
C GLN A 196 0.70 0.64 11.38
N ALA A 197 0.92 0.45 10.08
CA ALA A 197 0.19 1.15 9.04
C ALA A 197 -1.32 0.86 9.14
N ILE A 198 -1.71 -0.40 9.36
CA ILE A 198 -3.10 -0.79 9.59
C ILE A 198 -3.65 -0.10 10.85
N ALA A 199 -2.96 -0.17 11.99
CA ALA A 199 -3.41 0.42 13.24
C ALA A 199 -3.63 1.94 13.10
N ILE A 200 -2.71 2.64 12.42
CA ILE A 200 -2.78 4.10 12.22
C ILE A 200 -3.93 4.46 11.26
N LEU A 201 -3.97 3.84 10.08
CA LEU A 201 -4.94 4.20 9.03
C LEU A 201 -6.38 3.84 9.43
N TYR A 202 -6.60 2.63 9.92
CA TYR A 202 -7.94 2.21 10.35
C TYR A 202 -8.37 2.91 11.63
N GLY A 203 -7.44 3.19 12.56
CA GLY A 203 -7.73 4.01 13.73
C GLY A 203 -8.29 5.38 13.38
N GLN A 204 -7.73 6.04 12.36
CA GLN A 204 -8.26 7.32 11.87
C GLN A 204 -9.59 7.19 11.13
N LEU A 205 -9.81 6.12 10.37
CA LEU A 205 -11.11 5.88 9.74
C LEU A 205 -12.24 5.64 10.75
N LEU A 206 -11.90 5.20 11.96
CA LEU A 206 -12.81 5.02 13.09
C LEU A 206 -12.99 6.30 13.92
N SER A 207 -12.23 7.36 13.64
CA SER A 207 -12.31 8.61 14.41
C SER A 207 -13.61 9.37 14.15
N GLU A 208 -14.11 10.05 15.19
CA GLU A 208 -15.33 10.87 15.10
C GLU A 208 -15.12 12.16 14.29
N ASP A 209 -13.88 12.66 14.22
CA ASP A 209 -13.50 13.89 13.53
C ASP A 209 -13.01 13.67 12.07
N LEU A 210 -13.19 12.46 11.53
CA LEU A 210 -12.73 12.09 10.19
C LEU A 210 -13.30 13.03 9.11
N THR A 211 -12.41 13.79 8.45
CA THR A 211 -12.78 14.70 7.36
C THR A 211 -12.92 13.98 6.02
N GLY A 212 -13.65 14.57 5.08
CA GLY A 212 -13.76 14.04 3.71
C GLY A 212 -12.41 14.00 2.96
N ALA A 213 -11.48 14.90 3.28
CA ALA A 213 -10.14 14.92 2.71
C ALA A 213 -9.30 13.75 3.26
N GLN A 214 -9.27 13.58 4.59
CA GLN A 214 -8.63 12.45 5.25
C GLN A 214 -9.20 11.12 4.74
N PHE A 215 -10.52 10.99 4.66
CA PHE A 215 -11.18 9.79 4.12
C PHE A 215 -10.67 9.43 2.72
N LYS A 216 -10.55 10.40 1.81
CA LYS A 216 -10.05 10.14 0.44
C LYS A 216 -8.61 9.65 0.46
N ILE A 217 -7.74 10.30 1.22
CA ILE A 217 -6.32 9.99 1.26
C ILE A 217 -6.06 8.65 1.98
N ILE A 218 -6.70 8.40 3.13
CA ILE A 218 -6.53 7.15 3.87
C ILE A 218 -6.97 5.95 3.01
N ASN A 219 -8.14 6.05 2.36
CA ASN A 219 -8.58 4.99 1.46
C ASN A 219 -7.61 4.77 0.30
N LYS A 220 -7.00 5.85 -0.24
CA LYS A 220 -5.97 5.73 -1.27
C LYS A 220 -4.76 4.97 -0.74
N ALA A 221 -4.24 5.32 0.43
CA ALA A 221 -3.12 4.63 1.07
C ALA A 221 -3.41 3.15 1.32
N ILE A 222 -4.59 2.81 1.90
CA ILE A 222 -4.99 1.42 2.11
C ILE A 222 -5.02 0.64 0.79
N SER A 223 -5.57 1.25 -0.27
CA SER A 223 -5.68 0.60 -1.58
C SER A 223 -4.35 0.44 -2.31
N SER A 224 -3.45 1.44 -2.23
CA SER A 224 -2.14 1.39 -2.92
C SER A 224 -1.18 0.39 -2.29
N SER A 225 -1.30 0.20 -0.98
CA SER A 225 -0.41 -0.64 -0.17
C SER A 225 -1.04 -2.00 0.17
N SER A 226 -2.21 -2.31 -0.40
CA SER A 226 -2.98 -3.55 -0.17
C SER A 226 -3.16 -3.91 1.33
N LEU A 227 -3.42 -2.91 2.17
CA LEU A 227 -3.56 -3.06 3.63
C LEU A 227 -4.96 -3.54 4.02
N ILE A 228 -5.33 -4.72 3.55
CA ILE A 228 -6.65 -5.33 3.78
C ILE A 228 -6.66 -6.11 5.09
N ASP A 229 -7.51 -5.70 6.02
CA ASP A 229 -7.68 -6.32 7.33
C ASP A 229 -9.17 -6.47 7.66
N TYR A 230 -9.66 -7.71 7.73
CA TYR A 230 -11.10 -7.98 7.92
C TYR A 230 -11.56 -7.77 9.36
N ASP A 231 -10.69 -7.90 10.36
CA ASP A 231 -11.00 -7.53 11.75
C ASP A 231 -11.28 -6.03 11.86
N GLN A 232 -10.49 -5.20 11.17
CA GLN A 232 -10.74 -3.76 11.12
C GLN A 232 -11.98 -3.42 10.28
N VAL A 233 -12.25 -4.15 9.19
CA VAL A 233 -13.48 -3.98 8.40
C VAL A 233 -14.74 -4.21 9.26
N VAL A 234 -14.77 -5.21 10.13
CA VAL A 234 -15.88 -5.44 11.06
C VAL A 234 -16.11 -4.21 11.96
N LYS A 235 -15.03 -3.61 12.49
CA LYS A 235 -15.11 -2.39 13.30
C LYS A 235 -15.66 -1.22 12.49
N LEU A 236 -15.15 -1.03 11.26
CA LEU A 236 -15.62 0.04 10.36
C LEU A 236 -17.11 -0.11 10.01
N LEU A 237 -17.58 -1.34 9.76
CA LEU A 237 -18.99 -1.64 9.48
C LEU A 237 -19.91 -1.36 10.68
N SER A 238 -19.36 -1.27 11.89
CA SER A 238 -20.08 -0.92 13.12
C SER A 238 -19.99 0.58 13.46
N GLY A 239 -19.21 1.36 12.71
CA GLY A 239 -18.94 2.78 12.96
C GLY A 239 -19.86 3.75 12.23
N SER A 240 -19.36 4.99 12.06
CA SER A 240 -20.04 6.07 11.34
C SER A 240 -20.32 5.71 9.87
N LEU A 241 -21.25 6.42 9.22
CA LEU A 241 -21.53 6.18 7.79
C LEU A 241 -20.27 6.32 6.91
N LEU A 242 -19.35 7.24 7.25
CA LEU A 242 -18.05 7.36 6.57
C LEU A 242 -17.18 6.13 6.81
N ALA A 243 -17.08 5.62 8.04
CA ALA A 243 -16.35 4.40 8.34
C ALA A 243 -16.93 3.19 7.57
N LYS A 244 -18.26 3.04 7.54
CA LYS A 244 -18.92 2.00 6.74
C LYS A 244 -18.62 2.12 5.24
N LYS A 245 -18.57 3.34 4.70
CA LYS A 245 -18.15 3.58 3.31
C LYS A 245 -16.69 3.22 3.05
N ALA A 246 -15.80 3.40 4.04
CA ALA A 246 -14.42 2.93 3.94
C ALA A 246 -14.36 1.40 3.90
N ALA A 247 -15.14 0.73 4.75
CA ALA A 247 -15.26 -0.73 4.74
C ALA A 247 -15.66 -1.27 3.36
N LEU A 248 -16.65 -0.65 2.71
CA LEU A 248 -17.05 -1.03 1.35
C LEU A 248 -15.88 -0.94 0.36
N LYS A 249 -15.06 0.12 0.44
CA LYS A 249 -13.88 0.26 -0.43
C LYS A 249 -12.85 -0.83 -0.16
N VAL A 250 -12.54 -1.12 1.09
CA VAL A 250 -11.60 -2.20 1.45
C VAL A 250 -12.10 -3.55 0.93
N LEU A 251 -13.40 -3.83 1.06
CA LEU A 251 -14.03 -5.06 0.58
C LEU A 251 -14.04 -5.21 -0.94
N THR A 252 -13.79 -4.13 -1.70
CA THR A 252 -13.57 -4.25 -3.16
C THR A 252 -12.18 -4.72 -3.53
N LEU A 253 -11.20 -4.61 -2.63
CA LEU A 253 -9.83 -5.02 -2.90
C LEU A 253 -9.69 -6.55 -2.84
N ASP A 254 -8.76 -7.09 -3.61
CA ASP A 254 -8.43 -8.51 -3.64
C ASP A 254 -7.25 -8.78 -2.70
N LYS A 255 -7.39 -9.74 -1.80
CA LYS A 255 -6.26 -10.22 -0.99
C LYS A 255 -5.43 -11.19 -1.83
N ASP A 256 -4.13 -11.13 -1.69
CA ASP A 256 -3.22 -12.13 -2.28
C ASP A 256 -3.52 -13.54 -1.76
N TRP A 257 -4.04 -13.63 -0.52
CA TRP A 257 -4.37 -14.87 0.18
C TRP A 257 -5.61 -14.68 1.07
N TYR A 258 -6.39 -15.75 1.20
CA TYR A 258 -7.50 -15.83 2.14
C TYR A 258 -7.20 -16.90 3.18
N SER A 259 -7.13 -16.50 4.44
CA SER A 259 -7.07 -17.43 5.57
C SER A 259 -8.45 -18.06 5.83
N ALA A 260 -8.50 -19.14 6.60
CA ALA A 260 -9.76 -19.72 7.05
C ALA A 260 -10.63 -18.68 7.80
N GLN A 261 -10.01 -17.82 8.60
CA GLN A 261 -10.69 -16.73 9.30
C GLN A 261 -11.25 -15.68 8.32
N ASP A 262 -10.52 -15.36 7.25
CA ASP A 262 -11.03 -14.44 6.22
C ASP A 262 -12.29 -14.98 5.55
N ILE A 263 -12.33 -16.29 5.29
CA ILE A 263 -13.50 -16.94 4.70
C ILE A 263 -14.68 -16.87 5.68
N VAL A 264 -14.45 -17.11 6.98
CA VAL A 264 -15.49 -16.93 8.00
C VAL A 264 -16.07 -15.51 7.95
N TYR A 265 -15.22 -14.47 7.89
CA TYR A 265 -15.69 -13.09 7.75
C TYR A 265 -16.53 -12.88 6.50
N LEU A 266 -16.05 -13.31 5.33
CA LEU A 266 -16.81 -13.18 4.09
C LEU A 266 -18.18 -13.90 4.16
N GLN A 267 -18.24 -15.07 4.78
CA GLN A 267 -19.49 -15.81 4.97
C GLN A 267 -20.51 -15.03 5.81
N THR A 268 -20.07 -14.28 6.84
CA THR A 268 -20.98 -13.41 7.62
C THR A 268 -21.66 -12.34 6.76
N TRP A 269 -21.01 -11.93 5.68
CA TRP A 269 -21.51 -10.92 4.75
C TRP A 269 -22.12 -11.52 3.50
N LYS A 270 -22.30 -12.85 3.38
CA LYS A 270 -22.89 -13.50 2.20
C LYS A 270 -24.38 -13.18 2.05
N GLY A 271 -24.91 -13.36 0.83
CA GLY A 271 -26.33 -13.19 0.54
C GLY A 271 -26.73 -11.72 0.54
N GLU A 272 -27.46 -11.30 1.59
CA GLU A 272 -27.81 -9.89 1.87
C GLU A 272 -27.16 -9.36 3.17
N GLY A 273 -26.29 -10.15 3.80
CA GLY A 273 -25.72 -9.84 5.12
C GLY A 273 -24.97 -8.50 5.14
N LEU A 274 -24.24 -8.14 4.08
CA LEU A 274 -23.59 -6.82 4.00
C LEU A 274 -24.60 -5.70 3.85
N VAL A 275 -25.61 -5.86 2.98
CA VAL A 275 -26.59 -4.81 2.65
C VAL A 275 -27.41 -4.43 3.87
N GLN A 276 -27.77 -5.40 4.72
CA GLN A 276 -28.52 -5.19 5.96
C GLN A 276 -27.79 -4.28 6.97
N LEU A 277 -26.46 -4.14 6.88
CA LEU A 277 -25.68 -3.24 7.74
C LEU A 277 -25.81 -1.75 7.35
N PHE A 278 -26.56 -1.44 6.28
CA PHE A 278 -26.78 -0.09 5.76
C PHE A 278 -28.27 0.26 5.73
N PRO A 279 -28.92 0.43 6.90
CA PRO A 279 -30.30 0.88 6.95
C PRO A 279 -30.42 2.34 6.49
N GLU A 280 -31.66 2.78 6.25
CA GLU A 280 -31.95 4.20 6.05
C GLU A 280 -31.55 5.00 7.31
N VAL A 281 -30.95 6.17 7.10
CA VAL A 281 -30.39 7.04 8.15
C VAL A 281 -31.15 8.36 8.26
N VAL A 282 -32.34 8.41 7.65
CA VAL A 282 -33.18 9.61 7.57
C VAL A 282 -34.30 9.52 8.59
N THR A 283 -34.79 10.67 9.03
CA THR A 283 -35.94 10.74 9.95
C THR A 283 -37.19 11.10 9.16
N VAL A 284 -38.26 10.32 9.33
CA VAL A 284 -39.58 10.65 8.77
C VAL A 284 -40.34 11.51 9.78
N LYS A 285 -40.91 12.63 9.32
CA LYS A 285 -41.69 13.57 10.14
C LYS A 285 -42.90 14.08 9.37
N GLU A 286 -43.91 14.54 10.11
CA GLU A 286 -45.03 15.26 9.52
C GLU A 286 -44.63 16.71 9.22
N SER A 287 -44.91 17.16 8.00
CA SER A 287 -44.78 18.56 7.59
C SER A 287 -46.17 19.15 7.37
N LYS A 288 -46.42 20.33 7.96
CA LYS A 288 -47.64 21.09 7.70
C LYS A 288 -47.48 21.85 6.39
N GLY A 289 -48.26 21.47 5.38
CA GLY A 289 -48.33 22.22 4.13
C GLY A 289 -48.92 23.61 4.33
N MET A 290 -48.66 24.50 3.36
CA MET A 290 -49.17 25.88 3.33
C MET A 290 -50.72 25.97 3.37
N PHE A 291 -51.42 24.84 3.18
CA PHE A 291 -52.88 24.71 3.11
C PHE A 291 -53.49 23.70 4.11
N SER A 292 -52.85 23.47 5.26
CA SER A 292 -53.39 22.71 6.42
C SER A 292 -53.49 21.17 6.34
N SER A 293 -53.23 20.53 5.20
CA SER A 293 -53.01 19.07 5.18
C SER A 293 -51.59 18.73 5.63
N SER A 294 -51.47 17.85 6.63
CA SER A 294 -50.19 17.25 7.00
C SER A 294 -49.78 16.24 5.93
N LYS A 295 -48.50 16.27 5.52
CA LYS A 295 -47.88 15.28 4.65
C LYS A 295 -46.62 14.75 5.34
N GLU A 296 -46.39 13.45 5.28
CA GLU A 296 -45.14 12.85 5.75
C GLU A 296 -44.00 13.16 4.77
N VAL A 297 -42.85 13.57 5.32
CA VAL A 297 -41.61 13.87 4.59
C VAL A 297 -40.46 13.19 5.31
N TRP A 298 -39.38 12.88 4.60
CA TRP A 298 -38.14 12.45 5.22
C TRP A 298 -37.10 13.58 5.20
N GLU A 299 -36.41 13.76 6.32
CA GLU A 299 -35.34 14.73 6.47
C GLU A 299 -33.99 14.08 6.17
N CYS A 300 -33.30 14.63 5.18
CA CYS A 300 -31.96 14.21 4.81
C CYS A 300 -30.93 14.65 5.86
N LEU A 301 -29.78 13.98 5.92
CA LEU A 301 -28.63 14.36 6.74
C LEU A 301 -28.11 15.80 6.49
N CYS A 302 -28.50 16.44 5.39
CA CYS A 302 -28.17 17.85 5.12
C CYS A 302 -29.23 18.83 5.66
N GLY A 303 -30.26 18.35 6.36
CA GLY A 303 -31.38 19.14 6.89
C GLY A 303 -32.51 19.42 5.89
N TYR A 304 -32.37 19.03 4.63
CA TYR A 304 -33.42 19.25 3.62
C TYR A 304 -34.51 18.19 3.74
N SER A 305 -35.77 18.63 3.73
CA SER A 305 -36.94 17.74 3.78
C SER A 305 -37.39 17.38 2.36
N ASN A 306 -37.69 16.10 2.14
CA ASN A 306 -38.06 15.56 0.84
C ASN A 306 -39.38 14.79 0.96
N ASP A 307 -40.13 14.73 -0.14
CA ASP A 307 -41.34 13.92 -0.19
C ASP A 307 -41.04 12.44 0.12
N LEU A 308 -42.01 11.74 0.73
CA LEU A 308 -41.82 10.38 1.22
C LEU A 308 -41.41 9.37 0.12
N ASP A 309 -41.94 9.59 -1.09
CA ASP A 309 -41.69 8.81 -2.30
C ASP A 309 -40.39 9.19 -3.04
N ALA A 310 -39.76 10.32 -2.68
CA ALA A 310 -38.48 10.70 -3.24
C ALA A 310 -37.39 9.71 -2.82
N THR A 311 -36.66 9.17 -3.81
CA THR A 311 -35.58 8.19 -3.61
C THR A 311 -34.25 8.84 -3.21
N ALA A 312 -34.09 10.13 -3.49
CA ALA A 312 -32.90 10.91 -3.17
C ALA A 312 -33.26 12.34 -2.74
N CYS A 313 -32.35 12.96 -2.01
CA CYS A 313 -32.51 14.32 -1.52
C CYS A 313 -32.38 15.33 -2.67
N SER A 314 -33.38 16.18 -2.87
CA SER A 314 -33.36 17.21 -3.93
C SER A 314 -32.28 18.27 -3.75
N SER A 315 -31.72 18.41 -2.54
CA SER A 315 -30.66 19.38 -2.25
C SER A 315 -29.26 18.79 -2.40
N CYS A 316 -28.99 17.63 -1.80
CA CYS A 316 -27.62 17.06 -1.78
C CYS A 316 -27.46 15.75 -2.57
N THR A 317 -28.52 15.33 -3.29
CA THR A 317 -28.58 14.16 -4.19
C THR A 317 -28.29 12.80 -3.55
N LYS A 318 -28.11 12.74 -2.22
CA LYS A 318 -27.93 11.49 -1.48
C LYS A 318 -29.24 10.74 -1.28
N ASP A 319 -29.18 9.43 -1.36
CA ASP A 319 -30.31 8.55 -1.02
C ASP A 319 -30.60 8.51 0.49
N LYS A 320 -31.66 7.79 0.87
CA LYS A 320 -32.08 7.63 2.27
C LYS A 320 -31.04 6.92 3.17
N ARG A 321 -30.01 6.30 2.58
CA ARG A 321 -28.88 5.67 3.29
C ARG A 321 -27.64 6.58 3.33
N GLY A 322 -27.75 7.79 2.77
CA GLY A 322 -26.71 8.80 2.76
C GLY A 322 -25.65 8.61 1.66
N PHE A 323 -25.95 7.84 0.62
CA PHE A 323 -25.04 7.60 -0.51
C PHE A 323 -25.38 8.47 -1.72
N GLY A 324 -24.36 9.09 -2.33
CA GLY A 324 -24.49 9.77 -3.63
C GLY A 324 -24.72 8.81 -4.79
N THR A 325 -25.03 9.34 -5.98
CA THR A 325 -25.29 8.52 -7.19
C THR A 325 -24.07 7.74 -7.67
N GLU A 326 -22.90 8.38 -7.68
CA GLU A 326 -21.62 7.80 -8.12
C GLU A 326 -20.86 7.08 -6.99
N GLU A 327 -21.41 7.05 -5.77
CA GLU A 327 -20.74 6.39 -4.65
C GLU A 327 -20.94 4.87 -4.68
N LEU A 328 -19.90 4.13 -4.30
CA LEU A 328 -19.93 2.67 -4.17
C LEU A 328 -21.03 2.24 -3.18
N LYS A 329 -22.03 1.52 -3.69
CA LYS A 329 -23.18 1.01 -2.92
C LYS A 329 -22.92 -0.38 -2.35
N PRO A 330 -23.51 -0.74 -1.19
CA PRO A 330 -23.29 -2.05 -0.57
C PRO A 330 -23.71 -3.23 -1.45
N GLU A 331 -24.70 -3.06 -2.33
CA GLU A 331 -25.17 -4.11 -3.24
C GLU A 331 -24.09 -4.53 -4.25
N ALA A 332 -23.28 -3.59 -4.73
CA ALA A 332 -22.19 -3.88 -5.66
C ALA A 332 -21.09 -4.71 -4.96
N VAL A 333 -20.76 -4.34 -3.73
CA VAL A 333 -19.76 -5.05 -2.91
C VAL A 333 -20.28 -6.42 -2.47
N GLN A 334 -21.55 -6.53 -2.11
CA GLN A 334 -22.22 -7.78 -1.76
C GLN A 334 -22.13 -8.82 -2.90
N LYS A 335 -22.38 -8.39 -4.14
CA LYS A 335 -22.22 -9.24 -5.33
C LYS A 335 -20.80 -9.76 -5.49
N LEU A 336 -19.81 -8.90 -5.22
CA LEU A 336 -18.39 -9.26 -5.29
C LEU A 336 -18.02 -10.30 -4.22
N ILE A 337 -18.47 -10.10 -2.97
CA ILE A 337 -18.26 -11.07 -1.87
C ILE A 337 -18.87 -12.43 -2.23
N ASN A 338 -20.13 -12.44 -2.69
CA ASN A 338 -20.81 -13.67 -3.08
C ASN A 338 -20.05 -14.40 -4.20
N ARG A 339 -19.54 -13.67 -5.20
CA ARG A 339 -18.75 -14.24 -6.28
C ARG A 339 -17.41 -14.80 -5.79
N ARG A 340 -16.72 -14.10 -4.89
CA ARG A 340 -15.47 -14.57 -4.28
C ARG A 340 -15.68 -15.88 -3.52
N LEU A 341 -16.72 -15.96 -2.69
CA LEU A 341 -17.03 -17.16 -1.93
C LEU A 341 -17.31 -18.37 -2.83
N VAL A 342 -18.06 -18.19 -3.93
CA VAL A 342 -18.30 -19.27 -4.90
C VAL A 342 -16.99 -19.81 -5.49
N VAL A 343 -16.03 -18.93 -5.79
CA VAL A 343 -14.72 -19.36 -6.31
C VAL A 343 -13.90 -20.05 -5.23
N ILE A 344 -13.89 -19.51 -4.00
CA ILE A 344 -13.16 -20.09 -2.86
C ILE A 344 -13.70 -21.48 -2.49
N GLU A 345 -15.03 -21.66 -2.49
CA GLU A 345 -15.68 -22.95 -2.21
C GLU A 345 -15.38 -24.01 -3.29
N GLY A 346 -14.94 -23.59 -4.48
CA GLY A 346 -14.63 -24.46 -5.61
C GLY A 346 -13.16 -24.85 -5.79
N VAL A 347 -12.25 -24.36 -4.93
CA VAL A 347 -10.79 -24.66 -4.94
C VAL A 347 -10.45 -25.60 -3.79
#